data_AF-A0A924E773-F1
#
_entry.id   AF-A0A924E773-F1
#
_cell.length_a   1.000
_cell.length_b   1.000
_cell.length_c   1.000
_cell.angle_alpha   90.00
_cell.angle_beta   90.00
_cell.angle_gamma   90.00
#
_symmetry.space_group_name_H-M   'P 1'
#
loop_
_entity.id
_entity.type
_entity.pdbx_description
1 polymer ?
#
loop_
_entity_poly.entity_id
_entity_poly.type
_entity_poly.pdbx_seq_one_letter_code
_entity_poly.pdbx_strand_id
1 'polypeptide(L)'
;TVLVVDAGLGRPSHAAAVMELGFDAVLLNTAVAQAGDPVRMARAFADGVSAGRVAYESTPMPERAAAQASTSTVGMPFWHST
;
A
#
# COMPACT_ATOMS: atom_id res chain seq x y z
N THR A 1 -12.70 -15.97 -8.57
CA THR A 1 -11.65 -16.26 -9.56
C THR A 1 -10.35 -15.77 -8.99
N VAL A 2 -9.26 -16.56 -9.11
CA VAL A 2 -7.94 -16.15 -8.60
C VAL A 2 -7.31 -15.19 -9.60
N LEU A 3 -6.93 -13.99 -9.17
CA LEU A 3 -6.24 -12.97 -9.95
C LEU A 3 -4.78 -12.86 -9.50
N VAL A 4 -3.86 -13.21 -10.40
CA VAL A 4 -2.41 -13.18 -10.16
C VAL A 4 -1.78 -12.12 -11.05
N VAL A 5 -0.97 -11.24 -10.46
CA VAL A 5 -0.16 -10.28 -11.23
C VAL A 5 1.17 -10.93 -11.60
N ASP A 6 1.45 -11.01 -12.90
CA ASP A 6 2.70 -11.53 -13.45
C ASP A 6 3.46 -10.45 -14.23
N ALA A 7 4.76 -10.33 -13.96
CA ALA A 7 5.75 -9.42 -14.54
C ALA A 7 5.62 -7.91 -14.24
N GLY A 8 6.78 -7.25 -14.03
CA GLY A 8 6.92 -5.79 -13.93
C GLY A 8 7.13 -5.21 -12.52
N LEU A 9 6.99 -6.01 -11.47
CA LEU A 9 7.20 -5.56 -10.09
C LEU A 9 8.69 -5.54 -9.74
N GLY A 10 9.34 -4.38 -9.91
CA GLY A 10 10.76 -4.21 -9.57
C GLY A 10 11.05 -3.93 -8.10
N ARG A 11 10.02 -3.70 -7.26
CA ARG A 11 10.18 -3.31 -5.86
C ARG A 11 9.11 -3.98 -4.97
N PRO A 12 9.44 -4.29 -3.70
CA PRO A 12 8.46 -4.79 -2.74
C PRO A 12 7.23 -3.91 -2.56
N SER A 13 7.37 -2.58 -2.67
CA SER A 13 6.25 -1.64 -2.59
C SER A 13 5.22 -1.82 -3.70
N HIS A 14 5.64 -2.25 -4.90
CA HIS A 14 4.69 -2.54 -5.98
C HIS A 14 3.88 -3.80 -5.66
N ALA A 15 4.50 -4.81 -5.03
CA ALA A 15 3.79 -6.00 -4.59
C ALA A 15 2.79 -5.67 -3.49
N ALA A 16 3.15 -4.81 -2.53
CA ALA A 16 2.22 -4.32 -1.51
C ALA A 16 1.00 -3.63 -2.14
N ALA A 17 1.22 -2.70 -3.07
CA ALA A 17 0.14 -2.00 -3.77
C ALA A 17 -0.80 -2.96 -4.54
N VAL A 18 -0.25 -3.98 -5.20
CA VAL A 18 -1.07 -5.01 -5.85
C VAL A 18 -1.95 -5.76 -4.85
N MET A 19 -1.40 -6.14 -3.70
CA MET A 19 -2.18 -6.82 -2.68
C MET A 19 -3.25 -5.90 -2.05
N GLU A 20 -2.96 -4.61 -1.89
CA GLU A 20 -3.92 -3.59 -1.43
C GLU A 20 -5.11 -3.40 -2.38
N LEU A 21 -4.91 -3.63 -3.68
CA LEU A 21 -5.98 -3.61 -4.69
C LEU A 21 -6.87 -4.87 -4.66
N GLY A 22 -6.54 -5.85 -3.82
CA GLY A 22 -7.34 -7.07 -3.65
C GLY A 22 -6.99 -8.20 -4.62
N PHE A 23 -5.79 -8.18 -5.22
CA PHE A 23 -5.29 -9.34 -5.97
C PHE A 23 -4.93 -10.50 -5.03
N ASP A 24 -4.97 -11.72 -5.56
CA ASP A 24 -4.75 -12.93 -4.76
C ASP A 24 -3.27 -13.27 -4.59
N ALA A 25 -2.44 -12.97 -5.60
CA ALA A 25 -1.01 -13.23 -5.56
C ALA A 25 -0.20 -12.37 -6.54
N VAL A 26 1.11 -12.35 -6.31
CA VAL A 26 2.12 -11.76 -7.20
C VAL A 26 3.14 -12.80 -7.61
N LEU A 27 3.50 -12.83 -8.89
CA LEU A 27 4.57 -13.66 -9.44
C LEU A 27 5.79 -12.79 -9.74
N LEU A 28 6.95 -13.17 -9.19
CA LEU A 28 8.21 -12.45 -9.34
C LEU A 28 9.36 -13.39 -9.67
N ASN A 29 10.27 -12.94 -10.54
CA ASN A 29 11.50 -13.66 -10.89
C ASN A 29 12.67 -12.67 -10.96
N THR A 30 12.71 -11.85 -12.01
CA THR A 30 13.83 -10.95 -12.32
C THR A 30 14.18 -9.99 -11.17
N ALA A 31 13.17 -9.49 -10.45
CA ALA A 31 13.39 -8.53 -9.36
C ALA A 31 14.17 -9.11 -8.16
N VAL A 32 14.05 -10.42 -7.91
CA VAL A 32 14.85 -11.13 -6.89
C VAL A 32 16.15 -11.64 -7.49
N ALA A 33 16.08 -12.25 -8.68
CA ALA A 33 17.23 -12.86 -9.34
C ALA A 33 18.34 -11.85 -9.71
N GLN A 34 17.98 -10.60 -10.04
CA GLN A 34 18.92 -9.53 -10.40
C GLN A 34 19.20 -8.55 -9.25
N ALA A 35 18.70 -8.80 -8.04
CA ALA A 35 18.98 -7.95 -6.90
C ALA A 35 20.44 -8.11 -6.44
N GLY A 36 21.00 -7.05 -5.85
CA GLY A 36 22.35 -7.11 -5.25
C GLY A 36 22.44 -8.12 -4.09
N ASP A 37 21.34 -8.32 -3.35
CA ASP A 37 21.19 -9.39 -2.35
C ASP A 37 19.83 -10.08 -2.57
N PRO A 38 19.80 -11.20 -3.32
CA PRO A 38 18.56 -11.91 -3.64
C PRO A 38 17.82 -12.43 -2.41
N VAL A 39 18.55 -12.84 -1.35
CA VAL A 39 17.93 -13.40 -0.14
C VAL A 39 17.22 -12.31 0.64
N ARG A 40 17.87 -11.14 0.82
CA ARG A 40 17.21 -9.98 1.43
C ARG A 40 16.06 -9.46 0.57
N MET A 41 16.22 -9.43 -0.76
CA MET A 41 15.16 -8.97 -1.65
C MET A 41 13.94 -9.90 -1.59
N ALA A 42 14.13 -11.23 -1.58
CA ALA A 42 13.05 -12.19 -1.44
C ALA A 42 12.27 -11.99 -0.13
N ARG A 43 12.98 -11.76 0.99
CA ARG A 43 12.35 -11.43 2.28
C ARG A 43 11.57 -10.12 2.21
N ALA A 44 12.15 -9.08 1.62
CA ALA A 44 11.47 -7.80 1.46
C ALA A 44 10.19 -7.93 0.61
N PHE A 45 10.20 -8.71 -0.46
CA PHE A 45 8.99 -9.02 -1.23
C PHE A 45 7.95 -9.77 -0.41
N ALA A 46 8.36 -10.78 0.38
CA ALA A 46 7.44 -11.50 1.27
C ALA A 46 6.78 -10.56 2.28
N ASP A 47 7.55 -9.67 2.91
CA ASP A 47 7.05 -8.67 3.84
C ASP A 47 6.08 -7.70 3.15
N GLY A 48 6.41 -7.22 1.94
CA GLY A 48 5.55 -6.34 1.16
C GLY A 48 4.21 -6.97 0.78
N VAL A 49 4.22 -8.23 0.34
CA VAL A 49 2.99 -9.00 0.03
C VAL A 49 2.14 -9.18 1.29
N SER A 50 2.76 -9.57 2.40
CA SER A 50 2.06 -9.74 3.67
C SER A 50 1.46 -8.43 4.16
N ALA A 51 2.22 -7.33 4.09
CA ALA A 51 1.77 -6.01 4.51
C ALA A 51 0.57 -5.54 3.67
N GLY A 52 0.66 -5.63 2.34
CA GLY A 52 -0.43 -5.22 1.47
C GLY A 52 -1.69 -6.07 1.63
N ARG A 53 -1.54 -7.38 1.89
CA ARG A 53 -2.68 -8.26 2.16
C ARG A 53 -3.39 -7.90 3.47
N VAL A 54 -2.61 -7.68 4.54
CA VAL A 54 -3.14 -7.23 5.83
C VAL A 54 -3.81 -5.86 5.69
N ALA A 55 -3.22 -4.95 4.91
CA ALA A 55 -3.81 -3.65 4.63
C ALA A 55 -5.18 -3.79 3.93
N TYR A 56 -5.29 -4.59 2.87
CA TYR A 56 -6.55 -4.87 2.19
C TYR A 56 -7.63 -5.39 3.14
N GLU A 57 -7.30 -6.39 3.97
CA GLU A 57 -8.22 -6.99 4.94
C GLU A 57 -8.60 -6.01 6.07
N SER A 58 -7.73 -5.04 6.38
CA SER A 58 -7.96 -4.03 7.41
C SER A 58 -8.83 -2.85 6.94
N THR A 59 -9.26 -2.82 5.68
CA THR A 59 -10.08 -1.73 5.09
C THR A 59 -9.40 -0.36 5.30
N PRO A 60 -8.32 -0.06 4.55
CA PRO A 60 -7.53 1.13 4.77
C PRO A 60 -8.34 2.39 4.42
N MET A 61 -7.95 3.53 5.00
CA MET A 61 -8.60 4.80 4.69
C MET A 61 -8.53 5.08 3.18
N PRO A 62 -9.60 5.61 2.56
CA PRO A 62 -9.59 5.93 1.15
C PRO A 62 -8.54 7.01 0.85
N GLU A 63 -7.84 6.87 -0.27
CA GLU A 63 -6.88 7.86 -0.74
C GLU A 63 -7.59 9.20 -0.95
N ARG A 64 -7.04 10.27 -0.37
CA ARG A 64 -7.58 11.63 -0.49
C ARG A 64 -6.63 12.48 -1.32
N ALA A 65 -7.14 13.10 -2.37
CA ALA A 65 -6.35 13.98 -3.24
C ALA A 65 -5.86 15.28 -2.56
N ALA A 66 -6.43 15.63 -1.40
CA ALA A 66 -6.05 16.80 -0.63
C ALA A 66 -5.71 16.42 0.81
N ALA A 67 -4.55 16.89 1.29
CA ALA A 67 -4.18 16.78 2.69
C ALA A 67 -5.13 17.64 3.53
N GLN A 68 -5.94 17.00 4.39
CA GLN A 68 -6.69 17.71 5.42
C GLN A 68 -5.88 17.68 6.71
N ALA A 69 -5.65 18.87 7.29
CA ALA A 69 -5.11 18.97 8.63
C ALA A 69 -6.05 18.24 9.62
N SER A 70 -5.51 17.39 10.48
CA SER A 70 -6.25 16.65 11.51
C SER A 70 -6.81 17.54 12.63
N THR A 71 -6.40 18.82 12.66
CA THR A 71 -6.90 19.84 13.57
C THR A 71 -8.00 20.65 12.91
N SER A 72 -9.24 20.39 13.32
CA SER A 72 -10.37 21.27 13.03
C SER A 72 -10.15 22.61 13.77
N THR A 73 -9.90 23.70 13.05
CA THR A 73 -10.09 25.06 13.59
C THR A 73 -11.58 25.43 13.55
N VAL A 74 -12.47 24.52 13.96
CA VAL A 74 -13.86 24.87 14.29
C VAL A 74 -13.93 25.07 15.80
N GLY A 75 -13.33 26.19 16.20
CA GLY A 75 -13.36 26.75 17.54
C GLY A 75 -13.54 28.25 17.43
N MET A 76 -14.58 28.71 16.72
CA MET A 76 -15.00 30.11 16.72
C MET A 76 -16.40 30.16 17.32
N PRO A 77 -16.56 30.67 18.56
CA PRO A 77 -17.87 30.79 19.21
C PRO A 77 -18.82 31.72 18.43
N PHE A 78 -20.10 31.41 18.49
CA PHE A 78 -21.19 31.95 17.66
C PHE A 78 -21.69 33.36 18.04
N TRP A 79 -20.94 34.15 18.78
CA TRP A 79 -21.36 35.49 19.20
C TRP A 79 -20.48 36.56 18.57
N HIS A 80 -20.87 36.96 17.36
CA HIS A 80 -20.89 38.35 16.92
C HIS A 80 -21.97 38.46 15.83
N SER A 81 -23.23 38.45 16.27
CA SER A 81 -24.34 39.03 15.52
C SER A 81 -24.83 40.24 16.29
N THR A 82 -24.26 41.40 15.97
CA THR A 82 -24.93 42.71 16.08
C THR A 82 -24.31 43.59 15.02
#